data_AF-A0AAV9LAQ6-F1
#
_entry.id   AF-A0AAV9LAQ6-F1
#
_cell.length_a   1.000
_cell.length_b   1.000
_cell.length_c   1.000
_cell.angle_alpha   90.00
_cell.angle_beta   90.00
_cell.angle_gamma   90.00
#
_symmetry.space_group_name_H-M   'P 1'
#
loop_
_entity.id
_entity.type
_entity.pdbx_description
1 polymer ?
#
loop_
_entity_poly.entity_id
_entity_poly.type
_entity_poly.pdbx_seq_one_letter_code
_entity_poly.pdbx_strand_id
1 'polypeptide(L)' 'MQVKEELEKKGCQIRTSCDVNSVTTNEEGCTIACNDGAKEVFDGCIMAADAPNTLEMLGKEATSDETRILGAFQYVYRY' A
#
# COMPACT_ATOMS: atom_id res chain seq x y z
N MET A 1 -6.11 22.71 2.91
CA MET A 1 -5.43 21.40 3.10
C MET A 1 -3.95 21.68 2.90
N GLN A 2 -3.33 22.41 3.83
CA GLN A 2 -2.10 23.17 3.52
C GLN A 2 -0.91 22.27 3.20
N VAL A 3 -0.74 21.15 3.91
CA VAL A 3 0.40 20.25 3.71
C VAL A 3 0.38 19.62 2.31
N LYS A 4 -0.77 19.13 1.84
CA LYS A 4 -0.88 18.53 0.50
C LYS A 4 -0.54 19.56 -0.59
N GLU A 5 -1.18 20.73 -0.53
CA GLU A 5 -0.99 21.79 -1.52
C GLU A 5 0.49 22.24 -1.62
N GLU A 6 1.19 22.35 -0.47
CA GLU A 6 2.61 22.69 -0.45
C GLU A 6 3.52 21.59 -0.99
N LEU A 7 3.18 20.32 -0.79
CA LEU A 7 3.93 19.19 -1.36
C LEU A 7 3.69 19.07 -2.88
N GLU A 8 2.47 19.30 -3.34
CA GLU A 8 2.13 19.32 -4.77
C GLU A 8 2.86 20.45 -5.51
N LYS A 9 2.97 21.65 -4.90
CA LYS A 9 3.82 22.74 -5.44
C LYS A 9 5.29 22.37 -5.57
N LYS A 10 5.78 21.44 -4.75
CA LYS A 10 7.15 20.88 -4.83
C LYS A 10 7.26 19.72 -5.82
N GLY A 11 6.19 19.38 -6.54
CA GLY A 11 6.16 18.34 -7.56
C GLY A 11 5.74 16.96 -7.06
N CYS A 12 5.31 16.81 -5.80
CA CYS A 12 4.78 15.54 -5.32
C CYS A 12 3.42 15.26 -5.97
N GLN A 13 3.18 13.99 -6.31
CA GLN A 13 1.86 13.51 -6.74
C GLN A 13 1.19 12.84 -5.54
N ILE A 14 0.10 13.41 -5.03
CA ILE A 14 -0.55 12.94 -3.80
C ILE A 14 -2.02 12.66 -4.07
N ARG A 15 -2.43 11.42 -3.81
CA ARG A 15 -3.83 11.00 -3.85
C ARG A 15 -4.33 10.79 -2.42
N THR A 16 -5.36 11.55 -2.07
CA THR A 16 -6.05 11.46 -0.79
C THR A 16 -7.42 10.83 -1.00
N SER A 17 -7.98 10.18 0.03
CA SER A 17 -9.26 9.45 -0.09
C SER A 17 -9.21 8.34 -1.14
N CYS A 18 -8.05 7.70 -1.26
CA CYS A 18 -7.73 6.70 -2.27
C CYS A 18 -7.08 5.52 -1.56
N ASP A 19 -7.87 4.76 -0.82
CA ASP A 19 -7.34 3.66 -0.03
C ASP A 19 -6.96 2.51 -0.97
N VAL A 20 -5.73 2.03 -0.81
CA VAL A 20 -5.23 0.88 -1.56
C VAL A 20 -5.88 -0.37 -0.96
N ASN A 21 -6.56 -1.14 -1.80
CA ASN A 21 -7.23 -2.37 -1.37
C ASN A 21 -6.41 -3.63 -1.68
N SER A 22 -5.56 -3.57 -2.71
CA SER A 22 -4.73 -4.69 -3.10
C SER A 22 -3.48 -4.26 -3.84
N VAL A 23 -2.41 -5.04 -3.64
CA VAL A 23 -1.14 -4.92 -4.34
C VAL A 23 -0.77 -6.30 -4.86
N THR A 24 -0.58 -6.43 -6.17
CA THR A 24 -0.16 -7.68 -6.81
C THR A 24 1.10 -7.46 -7.62
N THR A 25 2.07 -8.35 -7.52
CA THR A 25 3.35 -8.23 -8.23
C THR A 25 3.48 -9.35 -9.27
N ASN A 26 3.96 -9.00 -10.45
CA ASN A 26 4.26 -9.95 -11.53
C ASN A 26 5.60 -9.57 -12.20
N GLU A 27 5.97 -10.26 -13.28
CA GLU A 27 7.22 -10.00 -14.02
C GLU A 27 7.28 -8.59 -14.65
N GLU A 28 6.14 -7.91 -14.79
CA GLU A 28 6.01 -6.57 -15.37
C GLU A 28 5.99 -5.45 -14.31
N GLY A 29 5.99 -5.80 -13.01
CA GLY A 29 6.01 -4.85 -11.90
C GLY A 29 4.91 -5.10 -10.87
N CYS A 30 4.43 -4.02 -10.25
CA CYS A 30 3.38 -4.01 -9.23
C CYS A 30 2.12 -3.34 -9.76
N THR A 31 0.99 -4.06 -9.71
CA THR A 31 -0.35 -3.48 -9.91
C THR A 31 -0.94 -3.09 -8.57
N ILE A 32 -1.34 -1.83 -8.44
CA ILE A 32 -2.00 -1.26 -7.27
C ILE A 32 -3.46 -1.03 -7.63
N ALA A 33 -4.38 -1.59 -6.85
CA ALA A 33 -5.81 -1.30 -6.99
C ALA A 33 -6.33 -0.54 -5.78
N CYS A 34 -7.14 0.47 -6.06
CA CYS A 34 -7.69 1.39 -5.08
C CYS A 34 -9.21 1.22 -4.95
N ASN A 35 -9.75 1.69 -3.84
CA ASN A 35 -11.20 1.63 -3.55
C ASN A 35 -12.07 2.47 -4.51
N ASP A 36 -11.49 3.45 -5.19
CA ASP A 36 -12.12 4.24 -6.25
C ASP A 36 -12.28 3.48 -7.58
N GLY A 37 -11.80 2.23 -7.64
CA GLY A 37 -11.82 1.39 -8.83
C GLY A 37 -10.62 1.59 -9.76
N ALA A 38 -9.73 2.54 -9.45
CA ALA A 38 -8.50 2.73 -10.20
C ALA A 38 -7.57 1.51 -10.07
N LYS A 39 -6.87 1.21 -11.16
CA LYS A 39 -5.81 0.21 -11.22
C LYS A 39 -4.64 0.78 -11.99
N GLU A 40 -3.48 0.80 -11.37
CA GLU A 40 -2.25 1.37 -11.92
C GLU A 40 -1.11 0.39 -11.80
N VAL A 41 -0.23 0.39 -12.82
CA VAL A 41 0.94 -0.47 -12.89
C VAL A 41 2.19 0.40 -12.70
N PHE A 42 3.08 -0.05 -11.83
CA PHE A 42 4.35 0.58 -11.53
C PHE A 42 5.46 -0.46 -11.60
N ASP A 43 6.70 -0.07 -11.89
CA ASP A 43 7.84 -1.01 -11.90
C ASP A 43 8.11 -1.63 -10.52
N GLY A 44 7.69 -0.95 -9.46
CA GLY A 44 7.78 -1.40 -8.07
C GLY A 44 6.98 -0.49 -7.13
N CYS A 45 6.83 -0.90 -5.87
CA CYS A 45 6.16 -0.10 -4.85
C CYS A 45 6.89 -0.16 -3.50
N ILE A 46 6.69 0.87 -2.67
CA ILE A 46 7.13 0.90 -1.27
C ILE A 46 5.87 0.98 -0.41
N MET A 47 5.67 0.00 0.46
CA MET A 47 4.51 -0.06 1.34
C MET A 47 4.85 0.57 2.69
N ALA A 48 4.43 1.82 2.87
CA ALA A 48 4.56 2.56 4.13
C ALA A 48 3.29 2.42 4.99
N ALA A 49 2.85 1.17 5.22
CA ALA A 49 1.70 0.82 6.04
C ALA A 49 2.13 -0.07 7.21
N ASP A 50 1.25 -0.26 8.19
CA ASP A 50 1.51 -1.25 9.24
C ASP A 50 1.48 -2.68 8.68
N ALA A 51 2.06 -3.63 9.43
CA ALA A 51 2.20 -5.00 8.95
C ALA A 51 0.85 -5.71 8.69
N PRO A 52 -0.20 -5.55 9.53
CA PRO A 52 -1.49 -6.17 9.27
C PRO A 52 -2.16 -5.64 8.00
N ASN A 53 -2.19 -4.33 7.79
CA ASN A 53 -2.78 -3.75 6.58
C ASN A 53 -1.94 -4.09 5.34
N THR A 54 -0.61 -4.16 5.49
CA THR A 54 0.29 -4.63 4.42
C THR A 54 -0.06 -6.06 3.98
N LEU A 55 -0.26 -6.97 4.94
CA LEU A 55 -0.68 -8.34 4.62
C LEU A 55 -2.07 -8.39 4.00
N GLU A 56 -3.02 -7.58 4.47
CA GLU A 56 -4.35 -7.50 3.87
C GLU A 56 -4.28 -7.07 2.41
N MET A 57 -3.47 -6.04 2.09
CA MET A 57 -3.25 -5.57 0.72
C MET A 57 -2.57 -6.62 -0.17
N LEU A 58 -1.59 -7.37 0.34
CA LEU A 58 -0.94 -8.44 -0.42
C LEU A 58 -1.86 -9.65 -0.62
N GLY A 59 -2.76 -9.89 0.33
CA GLY A 59 -3.78 -10.93 0.24
C GLY A 59 -3.20 -12.32 -0.05
N LYS A 60 -3.72 -12.98 -1.09
CA LYS A 60 -3.30 -14.34 -1.49
C LYS A 60 -1.95 -14.38 -2.20
N GLU A 61 -1.46 -13.25 -2.68
CA GLU A 61 -0.19 -13.13 -3.40
C GLU A 61 0.99 -12.94 -2.43
N ALA A 62 0.73 -12.77 -1.13
CA ALA A 62 1.78 -12.72 -0.12
C ALA A 62 2.59 -14.02 -0.12
N THR A 63 3.91 -13.88 -0.24
CA THR A 63 4.83 -15.01 -0.15
C THR A 63 4.87 -15.57 1.28
N SER A 64 5.41 -16.78 1.42
CA SER A 64 5.61 -17.41 2.74
C SER A 64 6.47 -16.54 3.67
N ASP A 65 7.53 -15.92 3.13
CA ASP A 65 8.41 -15.05 3.92
C ASP A 65 7.73 -13.74 4.32
N GLU A 66 6.99 -13.09 3.41
CA GLU A 66 6.23 -11.88 3.74
C GLU A 66 5.18 -12.18 4.81
N THR A 67 4.43 -13.28 4.66
CA THR A 67 3.45 -13.74 5.65
C THR A 67 4.09 -13.99 7.01
N ARG A 68 5.24 -14.67 7.03
CA ARG A 68 5.97 -14.99 8.26
C ARG A 68 6.52 -13.73 8.95
N ILE A 69 7.11 -12.81 8.20
CA ILE A 69 7.76 -11.61 8.75
C ILE A 69 6.71 -10.61 9.22
N LEU A 70 5.75 -10.25 8.36
CA LEU A 70 4.73 -9.26 8.69
C LEU A 70 3.73 -9.80 9.74
N GLY A 71 3.43 -11.10 9.69
CA GLY A 71 2.54 -11.75 10.66
C GLY A 71 3.14 -11.89 12.06
N ALA A 72 4.44 -11.66 12.23
CA ALA A 72 5.09 -11.71 13.53
C ALA A 72 4.89 -10.43 14.38
N PHE A 73 4.39 -9.35 13.77
CA PHE A 73 4.20 -8.09 14.49
C PHE A 73 3.00 -8.18 15.45
N GLN A 74 3.24 -7.80 16.71
CA GLN A 74 2.19 -7.70 17.73
C GLN A 74 1.86 -6.24 18.01
N TYR A 75 0.60 -5.86 17.79
CA TYR A 75 0.09 -4.52 18.04
C TYR A 75 -0.79 -4.50 19.28
N VAL A 76 -0.70 -3.42 20.05
CA VAL A 76 -1.59 -3.16 21.18
C VAL A 76 -2.71 -2.25 20.70
N TYR A 77 -3.92 -2.79 20.62
CA TYR A 77 -5.12 -2.01 20.35
C TYR A 77 -5.74 -1.57 21.67
N ARG A 78 -5.94 -0.26 21.83
CA ARG A 78 -6.72 0.30 22.94
C ARG A 78 -8.08 0.72 22.39
N TYR A 79 -9.12 0.13 22.93
CA TYR A 79 -10.52 0.43 22.65
C TYR A 79 -10.99 1.65 23.46
#